data_AF-A0A822DZG5-F1
#
_entry.id   AF-A0A822DZG5-F1
#
_cell.length_a   1.000
_cell.length_b   1.000
_cell.length_c   1.000
_cell.angle_alpha   90.00
_cell.angle_beta   90.00
_cell.angle_gamma   90.00
#
_symmetry.space_group_name_H-M   'P 1'
#
loop_
_entity.id
_entity.type
_entity.pdbx_description
1 polymer ?
#
loop_
_entity_poly.entity_id
_entity_poly.type
_entity_poly.pdbx_seq_one_letter_code
_entity_poly.pdbx_strand_id
1 'polypeptide(L)'
;SEAKKEQPDIRLSSDPIIRKSLCSNEKSINCIEDLSNEIFYEIFDYLDGYDVYKAFSNLNNPSENLLIKSSLLMKIQISSTSEFDYHYKQFINLNKHHILSFHFNNELILGTIMQSSIIKSFDHLE
;
A
#
# COMPACT_ATOMS: atom_id res chain seq x y z
N SER A 1 54.75 28.43 27.72
CA SER A 1 54.17 27.11 28.04
C SER A 1 53.09 26.83 27.00
N GLU A 2 53.49 26.26 25.86
CA GLU A 2 52.59 25.90 24.76
C GLU A 2 52.29 24.40 24.83
N ALA A 3 51.01 24.05 24.95
CA ALA A 3 50.53 22.68 24.95
C ALA A 3 50.54 22.11 23.52
N LYS A 4 51.38 21.11 23.27
CA LYS A 4 51.29 20.29 22.06
C LYS A 4 50.07 19.38 22.18
N LYS A 5 49.05 19.61 21.34
CA LYS A 5 47.95 18.66 21.11
C LYS A 5 48.51 17.46 20.33
N GLU A 6 48.56 16.30 20.98
CA GLU A 6 48.77 15.01 20.31
C GLU A 6 47.52 14.69 19.45
N GLN A 7 47.75 14.44 18.16
CA GLN A 7 46.74 13.85 17.27
C GLN A 7 46.65 12.35 17.54
N PRO A 8 45.45 11.74 17.60
CA PRO A 8 45.35 10.30 17.72
C PRO A 8 45.74 9.62 16.41
N ASP A 9 46.72 8.72 16.53
CA ASP A 9 47.26 7.83 15.52
C ASP A 9 46.14 6.91 14.99
N ILE A 10 45.62 7.19 13.79
CA ILE A 10 44.63 6.34 13.10
C ILE A 10 45.36 5.11 12.58
N ARG A 11 45.60 4.14 13.46
CA ARG A 11 45.93 2.79 13.04
C ARG A 11 44.67 2.17 12.45
N LEU A 12 44.63 2.11 11.12
CA LEU A 12 43.68 1.26 10.38
C LEU A 12 43.75 -0.15 10.95
N SER A 13 42.72 -0.56 11.70
CA SER A 13 42.53 -1.96 12.06
C SER A 13 42.32 -2.77 10.77
N SER A 14 43.11 -3.83 10.63
CA SER A 14 43.10 -4.80 9.54
C SER A 14 42.00 -5.86 9.68
N ASP A 15 41.08 -5.71 10.62
CA ASP A 15 40.05 -6.71 10.88
C ASP A 15 38.91 -6.67 9.83
N PRO A 16 38.69 -7.75 9.05
CA PRO A 16 37.62 -7.82 8.05
C PRO A 16 36.21 -7.87 8.67
N ILE A 17 36.12 -8.08 9.99
CA ILE A 17 34.85 -8.10 10.74
C ILE A 17 34.33 -6.67 10.97
N ILE A 18 35.23 -5.70 11.19
CA ILE A 18 34.85 -4.29 11.42
C ILE A 18 34.35 -3.64 10.12
N ARG A 19 34.86 -4.07 8.96
CA ARG A 19 34.33 -3.60 7.65
C ARG A 19 32.91 -4.06 7.37
N LYS A 20 32.43 -5.13 8.01
CA LYS A 20 31.07 -5.64 7.79
C LYS A 20 30.00 -4.89 8.60
N SER A 21 30.36 -4.02 9.54
CA SER A 21 29.39 -3.28 10.36
C SER A 21 29.30 -1.77 10.03
N LEU A 22 29.85 -1.33 8.89
CA LEU A 22 29.84 0.08 8.46
C LEU A 22 29.13 0.31 7.11
N CYS A 23 28.45 -0.70 6.58
CA CYS A 23 27.60 -0.58 5.39
C CYS A 23 26.13 -0.92 5.67
N SER A 24 25.61 -0.59 6.85
CA SER A 24 24.19 -0.29 6.96
C SER A 24 23.99 1.11 6.42
N ASN A 25 23.78 1.23 5.11
CA ASN A 25 23.08 2.38 4.53
C ASN A 25 21.67 2.36 5.14
N GLU A 26 21.52 2.88 6.36
CA GLU A 26 20.22 3.28 6.87
C GLU A 26 19.74 4.37 5.94
N LYS A 27 19.00 3.99 4.89
CA LYS A 27 18.23 4.94 4.11
C LYS A 27 17.33 5.65 5.11
N SER A 28 17.63 6.92 5.39
CA SER A 28 16.75 7.74 6.21
C SER A 28 15.40 7.81 5.48
N ILE A 29 14.37 7.24 6.09
CA ILE A 29 12.99 7.37 5.59
C ILE A 29 12.59 8.81 5.83
N ASN A 30 12.52 9.60 4.76
CA ASN A 30 12.19 11.03 4.84
C ASN A 30 10.80 11.32 4.26
N CYS A 31 10.27 10.40 3.44
CA CYS A 31 8.91 10.46 2.93
C CYS A 31 8.26 9.07 2.89
N ILE A 32 6.94 9.02 2.69
CA ILE A 32 6.18 7.77 2.73
C ILE A 32 6.61 6.81 1.61
N GLU A 33 7.05 7.34 0.47
CA GLU A 33 7.52 6.58 -0.68
C GLU A 33 8.85 5.86 -0.45
N ASP A 34 9.60 6.22 0.60
CA ASP A 34 10.82 5.51 0.99
C ASP A 34 10.52 4.19 1.74
N LEU A 35 9.27 3.96 2.14
CA LEU A 35 8.84 2.73 2.81
C LEU A 35 8.90 1.53 1.86
N SER A 36 9.15 0.34 2.41
CA SER A 36 9.10 -0.89 1.63
C SER A 36 7.66 -1.24 1.25
N ASN A 37 7.49 -1.95 0.13
CA ASN A 37 6.19 -2.45 -0.32
C ASN A 37 5.49 -3.31 0.73
N GLU A 38 6.26 -4.02 1.57
CA GLU A 38 5.74 -4.84 2.68
C GLU A 38 4.92 -4.01 3.67
N ILE A 39 5.39 -2.80 4.01
CA ILE A 39 4.66 -1.89 4.91
C ILE A 39 3.37 -1.40 4.25
N PHE A 40 3.39 -1.12 2.95
CA PHE A 40 2.16 -0.74 2.25
C PHE A 40 1.14 -1.88 2.23
N TYR A 41 1.57 -3.13 2.00
CA TYR A 41 0.67 -4.28 2.07
C TYR A 41 0.07 -4.45 3.47
N GLU A 42 0.88 -4.29 4.52
CA GLU A 42 0.38 -4.33 5.89
C GLU A 42 -0.65 -3.23 6.14
N ILE A 43 -0.41 -2.00 5.68
CA ILE A 43 -1.38 -0.89 5.78
C ILE A 43 -2.68 -1.22 5.02
N PHE A 44 -2.56 -1.76 3.81
CA PHE A 44 -3.72 -2.07 2.97
C PHE A 44 -4.61 -3.16 3.57
N ASP A 45 -4.07 -4.09 4.36
CA ASP A 45 -4.86 -5.10 5.06
C ASP A 45 -5.81 -4.50 6.11
N TYR A 46 -5.53 -3.30 6.63
CA TYR A 46 -6.36 -2.59 7.60
C TYR A 46 -7.35 -1.61 6.97
N LEU A 47 -7.22 -1.31 5.68
CA LEU A 47 -7.99 -0.27 5.01
C LEU A 47 -9.03 -0.87 4.05
N ASP A 48 -10.07 -0.08 3.78
CA ASP A 48 -10.98 -0.39 2.69
C ASP A 48 -10.28 -0.23 1.33
N GLY A 49 -10.56 -1.13 0.39
CA GLY A 49 -9.92 -1.10 -0.93
C GLY A 49 -10.22 0.18 -1.73
N TYR A 50 -11.39 0.80 -1.53
CA TYR A 50 -11.67 2.10 -2.13
C TYR A 50 -10.84 3.22 -1.49
N ASP A 51 -10.67 3.19 -0.16
CA ASP A 51 -9.84 4.17 0.55
C ASP A 51 -8.36 4.04 0.14
N VAL A 52 -7.88 2.80 0.01
CA VAL A 52 -6.54 2.51 -0.54
C VAL A 52 -6.41 3.09 -1.95
N TYR A 53 -7.37 2.80 -2.83
CA TYR A 53 -7.34 3.35 -4.18
C TYR A 53 -7.30 4.88 -4.16
N LYS A 54 -8.20 5.52 -3.43
CA LYS A 54 -8.30 6.99 -3.39
C LYS A 54 -7.05 7.65 -2.82
N ALA A 55 -6.45 7.06 -1.78
CA ALA A 55 -5.27 7.62 -1.13
C ALA A 55 -3.99 7.39 -1.94
N PHE A 56 -3.87 6.25 -2.62
CA PHE A 56 -2.62 5.82 -3.25
C PHE A 56 -2.63 5.88 -4.79
N SER A 57 -3.78 6.11 -5.45
CA SER A 57 -3.87 6.21 -6.92
C SER A 57 -3.10 7.40 -7.51
N ASN A 58 -2.93 8.46 -6.72
CA ASN A 58 -2.29 9.70 -7.16
C ASN A 58 -0.86 9.84 -6.65
N LEU A 59 -0.35 8.87 -5.90
CA LEU A 59 1.04 8.87 -5.48
C LEU A 59 1.92 8.54 -6.69
N ASN A 60 3.17 9.02 -6.65
CA ASN A 60 4.13 8.89 -7.74
C ASN A 60 4.14 7.46 -8.32
N ASN A 61 4.48 7.34 -9.62
CA ASN A 61 4.51 6.11 -10.43
C ASN A 61 4.85 4.78 -9.70
N PRO A 62 5.78 4.71 -8.71
CA PRO A 62 6.01 3.48 -7.95
C PRO A 62 4.78 2.94 -7.20
N SER A 63 3.97 3.82 -6.61
CA SER A 63 2.81 3.43 -5.79
C SER A 63 1.62 3.00 -6.65
N GLU A 64 1.42 3.63 -7.80
CA GLU A 64 0.42 3.18 -8.78
C GLU A 64 0.77 1.78 -9.33
N ASN A 65 2.06 1.53 -9.57
CA ASN A 65 2.53 0.17 -9.89
C ASN A 65 2.27 -0.82 -8.74
N LEU A 66 2.29 -0.37 -7.49
CA LEU A 66 1.98 -1.18 -6.33
C LEU A 66 0.50 -1.57 -6.32
N LEU A 67 -0.41 -0.66 -6.69
CA LEU A 67 -1.84 -0.98 -6.83
C LEU A 67 -2.14 -1.90 -8.03
N ILE A 68 -1.46 -1.70 -9.17
CA ILE A 68 -1.72 -2.45 -10.41
C ILE A 68 -1.04 -3.82 -10.43
N LYS A 69 0.19 -3.93 -9.90
CA LYS A 69 1.00 -5.15 -9.99
C LYS A 69 0.99 -5.99 -8.72
N SER A 70 0.46 -5.48 -7.62
CA SER A 70 0.35 -6.30 -6.41
C SER A 70 -0.76 -7.33 -6.56
N SER A 71 -0.55 -8.47 -5.92
CA SER A 71 -1.59 -9.44 -5.62
C SER A 71 -2.51 -8.94 -4.48
N LEU A 72 -2.71 -7.63 -4.36
CA LEU A 72 -3.52 -7.04 -3.32
C LEU A 72 -4.98 -7.39 -3.57
N LEU A 73 -5.55 -8.12 -2.62
CA LEU A 73 -6.94 -8.51 -2.62
C LEU A 73 -7.75 -7.47 -1.86
N MET A 74 -8.57 -6.72 -2.59
CA MET A 74 -9.31 -5.58 -2.06
C MET A 74 -10.65 -6.01 -1.47
N LYS A 75 -10.95 -5.53 -0.28
CA LYS A 75 -12.25 -5.64 0.37
C LYS A 75 -12.93 -4.30 0.25
N ILE A 76 -14.15 -4.27 -0.29
CA ILE A 76 -14.86 -3.02 -0.56
C ILE A 76 -16.07 -2.90 0.34
N GLN A 77 -16.13 -1.83 1.12
CA GLN A 77 -17.22 -1.49 2.00
C GLN A 77 -18.14 -0.48 1.30
N ILE A 78 -19.42 -0.80 1.25
CA ILE A 78 -20.43 0.00 0.58
C ILE A 78 -21.44 0.44 1.63
N SER A 79 -21.52 1.75 1.86
CA SER A 79 -22.42 2.33 2.85
C SER A 79 -23.72 2.85 2.23
N SER A 80 -23.76 3.07 0.91
CA SER A 80 -24.98 3.46 0.19
C SER A 80 -24.99 3.00 -1.28
N THR A 81 -26.16 2.96 -1.90
CA THR A 81 -26.30 2.69 -3.34
C THR A 81 -25.69 3.78 -4.21
N SER A 82 -25.84 5.06 -3.81
CA SER A 82 -25.22 6.18 -4.51
C SER A 82 -23.69 6.13 -4.48
N GLU A 83 -23.13 5.68 -3.35
CA GLU A 83 -21.70 5.47 -3.21
C GLU A 83 -21.22 4.34 -4.13
N PHE A 84 -21.96 3.24 -4.18
CA PHE A 84 -21.66 2.14 -5.11
C PHE A 84 -21.64 2.61 -6.56
N ASP A 85 -22.67 3.32 -7.03
CA ASP A 85 -22.75 3.78 -8.43
C ASP A 85 -21.59 4.73 -8.80
N TYR A 86 -21.21 5.61 -7.86
CA TYR A 86 -20.07 6.50 -8.03
C TYR A 86 -18.75 5.74 -8.11
N HIS A 87 -18.51 4.84 -7.16
CA HIS A 87 -17.31 4.00 -7.11
C HIS A 87 -17.25 3.00 -8.26
N TYR A 88 -18.41 2.58 -8.77
CA TYR A 88 -18.51 1.57 -9.81
C TYR A 88 -17.74 1.95 -11.07
N LYS A 89 -18.01 3.16 -11.56
CA LYS A 89 -17.41 3.66 -12.82
C LYS A 89 -15.93 3.97 -12.69
N GLN A 90 -15.52 4.47 -11.53
CA GLN A 90 -14.17 5.01 -11.34
C GLN A 90 -13.16 3.97 -10.86
N PHE A 91 -13.62 2.97 -10.11
CA PHE A 91 -12.71 2.08 -9.38
C PHE A 91 -13.11 0.62 -9.48
N ILE A 92 -14.34 0.27 -9.10
CA ILE A 92 -14.75 -1.14 -8.94
C ILE A 92 -14.71 -1.89 -10.28
N ASN A 93 -15.20 -1.29 -11.36
CA ASN A 93 -15.20 -1.93 -12.67
C ASN A 93 -13.79 -2.12 -13.24
N LEU A 94 -12.87 -1.17 -12.97
CA LEU A 94 -11.49 -1.23 -13.45
C LEU A 94 -10.67 -2.29 -12.69
N ASN A 95 -10.95 -2.47 -11.40
CA ASN A 95 -10.17 -3.34 -10.52
C ASN A 95 -10.92 -4.61 -10.12
N LYS A 96 -11.94 -5.00 -10.88
CA LYS A 96 -12.83 -6.13 -10.55
C LYS A 96 -12.10 -7.44 -10.22
N HIS A 97 -10.97 -7.69 -10.90
CA HIS A 97 -10.14 -8.89 -10.77
C HIS A 97 -9.33 -8.93 -9.46
N HIS A 98 -9.18 -7.79 -8.78
CA HIS A 98 -8.51 -7.67 -7.49
C HIS A 98 -9.50 -7.56 -6.32
N ILE A 99 -10.79 -7.42 -6.59
CA ILE A 99 -11.81 -7.34 -5.54
C ILE A 99 -12.11 -8.75 -5.02
N LEU A 100 -11.87 -8.96 -3.73
CA LEU A 100 -12.09 -10.22 -3.03
C LEU A 100 -13.47 -10.31 -2.39
N SER A 101 -14.03 -9.20 -1.93
CA SER A 101 -15.34 -9.21 -1.29
C SER A 101 -15.98 -7.83 -1.24
N PHE A 102 -17.31 -7.81 -1.17
CA PHE A 102 -18.09 -6.63 -0.86
C PHE A 102 -18.73 -6.77 0.53
N HIS A 103 -18.57 -5.75 1.36
CA HIS A 103 -19.27 -5.62 2.63
C HIS A 103 -20.33 -4.53 2.51
N PHE A 104 -21.59 -4.90 2.67
CA PHE A 104 -22.71 -3.95 2.62
C PHE A 104 -23.16 -3.62 4.04
N ASN A 105 -23.14 -2.35 4.40
CA ASN A 105 -23.57 -1.91 5.74
C ASN A 105 -25.10 -1.98 5.93
N ASN A 106 -25.86 -2.28 4.87
CA ASN A 106 -27.32 -2.36 4.91
C ASN A 106 -27.84 -3.40 3.90
N GLU A 107 -28.72 -4.30 4.36
CA GLU A 107 -29.33 -5.35 3.53
C GLU A 107 -30.17 -4.81 2.37
N LEU A 108 -30.78 -3.63 2.51
CA LEU A 108 -31.54 -2.99 1.43
C LEU A 108 -30.64 -2.58 0.26
N ILE A 109 -29.39 -2.22 0.55
CA ILE A 109 -28.38 -1.90 -0.47
C ILE A 109 -28.03 -3.18 -1.23
N LEU A 110 -27.78 -4.28 -0.51
CA LEU A 110 -27.51 -5.58 -1.12
C LEU A 110 -28.65 -6.00 -2.05
N GLY A 111 -29.90 -5.92 -1.59
CA GLY A 111 -31.07 -6.27 -2.42
C GLY A 111 -31.19 -5.41 -3.68
N THR A 112 -30.88 -4.12 -3.58
CA THR A 112 -30.91 -3.19 -4.71
C THR A 112 -29.80 -3.49 -5.72
N ILE A 113 -28.58 -3.75 -5.24
CA ILE A 113 -27.43 -3.99 -6.12
C ILE A 113 -27.46 -5.40 -6.73
N MET A 114 -27.95 -6.42 -6.01
CA MET A 114 -28.13 -7.77 -6.55
C MET A 114 -29.15 -7.84 -7.69
N GLN A 115 -30.12 -6.93 -7.70
CA GLN A 115 -31.05 -6.78 -8.83
C GLN A 115 -30.39 -6.15 -10.06
N SER A 116 -29.26 -5.46 -9.89
CA SER A 116 -28.50 -4.90 -11.00
C SER A 116 -27.70 -5.97 -11.75
N SER A 117 -27.48 -5.77 -13.04
CA SER A 117 -26.61 -6.64 -13.86
C SER A 117 -25.13 -6.53 -13.49
N ILE A 118 -24.77 -5.65 -12.56
CA ILE A 118 -23.38 -5.34 -12.21
C ILE A 118 -22.73 -6.48 -11.44
N ILE A 119 -23.41 -7.06 -10.44
CA ILE A 119 -22.82 -8.15 -9.64
C ILE A 119 -22.58 -9.39 -10.49
N LYS A 120 -23.37 -9.62 -11.54
CA LYS A 120 -23.17 -10.71 -12.51
C LYS A 120 -21.87 -10.60 -13.30
N SER A 121 -21.11 -9.52 -13.17
CA SER A 121 -19.80 -9.36 -13.80
C SER A 121 -18.62 -9.75 -12.91
N PHE A 122 -18.90 -10.19 -11.67
CA PHE A 122 -17.94 -10.65 -10.67
C PHE A 122 -18.02 -12.17 -10.49
N ASP A 123 -17.71 -12.91 -11.57
CA ASP A 123 -17.85 -14.37 -11.62
C ASP A 123 -16.99 -15.12 -10.58
N HIS A 124 -15.98 -14.46 -9.99
CA HIS A 124 -15.05 -15.04 -9.01
C HIS A 124 -15.46 -14.85 -7.55
N LEU A 125 -16.58 -14.16 -7.28
CA LEU A 125 -17.08 -13.88 -5.92
C LEU A 125 -18.15 -14.89 -5.44
N GLU A 126 -18.10 -16.14 -5.94
CA GLU A 126 -19.04 -17.23 -5.59
C GLU A 126 -19.11 -17.55 -4.09
#